data_AF-A0A1C4SDI9-F1
#
_entry.id   AF-A0A1C4SDI9-F1
#
_cell.length_a   1.000
_cell.length_b   1.000
_cell.length_c   1.000
_cell.angle_alpha   90.00
_cell.angle_beta   90.00
_cell.angle_gamma   90.00
#
_symmetry.space_group_name_H-M   'P 1'
#
loop_
_entity.id
_entity.type
_entity.pdbx_description
1 polymer ?
#
loop_
_entity_poly.entity_id
_entity_poly.type
_entity_poly.pdbx_seq_one_letter_code
_entity_poly.pdbx_strand_id
1 'polypeptide(L)'
;MSPREIEALDSRWASAWTPDEAARRLAGVRAPWCVAAGWALDLFRGGQTRAHGDIEIAVPAGRFPEVRRSFPGYVFDAAGSGRIWEDAASAPYLSPEQRTSLVRLLDRVRPGHPWSAGL
;
A
#
# COMPACT_ATOMS: atom_id res chain seq x y z
N MET A 1 17.13 12.40 15.46
CA MET A 1 16.90 13.36 14.37
C MET A 1 16.87 14.76 14.95
N SER A 2 17.53 15.71 14.30
CA SER A 2 17.47 17.13 14.62
C SER A 2 16.12 17.73 14.19
N PRO A 3 15.72 18.90 14.74
CA PRO A 3 14.50 19.59 14.34
C PRO A 3 14.40 19.87 12.83
N ARG A 4 15.53 20.19 12.18
CA ARG A 4 15.59 20.40 10.72
C ARG A 4 15.38 19.12 9.91
N GLU A 5 15.82 17.98 10.44
CA GLU A 5 15.57 16.68 9.79
C GLU A 5 14.09 16.28 9.90
N ILE A 6 13.41 16.66 10.98
CA ILE A 6 11.97 16.46 11.16
C ILE A 6 11.18 17.37 10.20
N GLU A 7 11.53 18.66 10.12
CA GLU A 7 10.87 19.61 9.21
C GLU A 7 11.08 19.26 7.73
N ALA A 8 12.26 18.75 7.38
CA ALA A 8 12.53 18.22 6.05
C ALA A 8 11.72 16.95 5.75
N LEU A 9 11.41 16.13 6.76
CA LEU A 9 10.54 14.96 6.60
C LEU A 9 9.09 15.39 6.36
N ASP A 10 8.58 16.35 7.14
CA ASP A 10 7.23 16.91 6.95
C ASP A 10 7.09 17.50 5.53
N SER A 11 8.09 18.23 5.05
CA SER A 11 8.08 18.80 3.69
C SER A 11 8.08 17.73 2.59
N ARG A 12 8.75 16.59 2.80
CA ARG A 12 8.75 15.44 1.87
C ARG A 12 7.39 14.74 1.82
N TRP A 13 6.66 14.75 2.94
CA TRP A 13 5.36 14.09 3.11
C TRP A 13 4.18 15.04 2.91
N ALA A 14 4.42 16.35 2.83
CA ALA A 14 3.41 17.38 2.60
C ALA A 14 2.68 17.25 1.24
N SER A 15 3.26 16.51 0.29
CA SER A 15 2.68 16.24 -1.03
C SER A 15 2.14 14.81 -1.14
N ALA A 16 1.43 14.36 -0.10
CA ALA A 16 0.73 13.08 -0.08
C ALA A 16 -0.23 12.95 -1.27
N TRP A 17 -0.25 11.79 -1.93
CA TRP A 17 -1.16 11.59 -3.04
C TRP A 17 -2.59 11.38 -2.55
N THR A 18 -3.53 11.82 -3.37
CA THR A 18 -4.95 11.45 -3.28
C THR A 18 -5.19 10.09 -3.94
N PRO A 19 -6.34 9.43 -3.67
CA PRO A 19 -6.76 8.23 -4.39
C PRO A 19 -6.77 8.40 -5.91
N ASP A 20 -7.23 9.54 -6.42
CA ASP A 20 -7.26 9.83 -7.86
C ASP A 20 -5.86 9.97 -8.46
N GLU A 21 -4.91 10.54 -7.73
CA GLU A 21 -3.52 10.61 -8.17
C GLU A 21 -2.85 9.24 -8.19
N ALA A 22 -3.13 8.40 -7.18
CA ALA A 22 -2.68 7.02 -7.17
C ALA A 22 -3.25 6.25 -8.38
N ALA A 23 -4.56 6.41 -8.66
CA ALA A 23 -5.21 5.79 -9.81
C ALA A 23 -4.58 6.22 -11.15
N ARG A 24 -4.30 7.52 -11.33
CA ARG A 24 -3.61 8.04 -12.53
C ARG A 24 -2.21 7.44 -12.68
N ARG A 25 -1.43 7.39 -11.60
CA ARG A 25 -0.07 6.84 -11.62
C ARG A 25 -0.04 5.34 -11.89
N LEU A 26 -1.07 4.61 -11.45
CA LEU A 26 -1.21 3.17 -11.62
C LEU A 26 -2.01 2.76 -12.86
N ALA A 27 -2.37 3.69 -13.75
CA ALA A 27 -3.23 3.40 -14.91
C ALA A 27 -2.68 2.31 -15.84
N GLY A 28 -1.36 2.11 -15.89
CA GLY A 28 -0.70 1.06 -16.67
C GLY A 28 -0.49 -0.27 -15.94
N VAL A 29 -0.84 -0.36 -14.65
CA VAL A 29 -0.66 -1.56 -13.83
C VAL A 29 -1.87 -2.48 -13.98
N ARG A 30 -1.62 -3.75 -14.34
CA ARG A 30 -2.65 -4.78 -14.44
C ARG A 30 -2.87 -5.54 -13.13
N ALA A 31 -1.93 -5.45 -12.20
CA ALA A 31 -2.09 -6.02 -10.88
C ALA A 31 -3.36 -5.44 -10.22
N PRO A 32 -4.27 -6.28 -9.70
CA PRO A 32 -5.40 -5.76 -8.95
C PRO A 32 -4.88 -5.06 -7.70
N TRP A 33 -5.30 -3.81 -7.46
CA TRP A 33 -4.89 -3.03 -6.30
C TRP A 33 -6.11 -2.35 -5.68
N CYS A 34 -6.00 -1.96 -4.42
CA CYS A 34 -7.02 -1.17 -3.74
C CYS A 34 -6.38 -0.08 -2.87
N VAL A 35 -7.13 0.98 -2.63
CA VAL A 35 -6.80 1.95 -1.57
C VAL A 35 -7.02 1.27 -0.23
N ALA A 36 -6.10 1.51 0.71
CA ALA A 36 -6.11 0.93 2.05
C ALA A 36 -6.24 2.02 3.14
N ALA A 37 -6.43 1.54 4.38
CA ALA A 37 -6.41 2.34 5.60
C ALA A 37 -7.29 3.61 5.58
N GLY A 38 -6.76 4.76 6.00
CA GLY A 38 -7.54 5.98 6.23
C GLY A 38 -8.36 6.41 5.02
N TRP A 39 -7.74 6.42 3.83
CA TRP A 39 -8.44 6.76 2.59
C TRP A 39 -9.52 5.74 2.21
N ALA A 40 -9.31 4.45 2.46
CA ALA A 40 -10.32 3.43 2.17
C ALA A 40 -11.61 3.64 2.97
N LEU A 41 -11.49 4.09 4.23
CA LEU A 41 -12.63 4.41 5.08
C LEU A 41 -13.41 5.62 4.53
N ASP A 42 -12.72 6.67 4.11
CA ASP A 42 -13.35 7.86 3.54
C ASP A 42 -14.04 7.56 2.20
N LEU A 43 -13.40 6.75 1.34
CA LEU A 43 -14.01 6.28 0.10
C LEU A 43 -15.25 5.43 0.37
N PHE A 44 -15.21 4.54 1.37
CA PHE A 44 -16.37 3.74 1.76
C PHE A 44 -17.52 4.60 2.30
N ARG A 45 -17.21 5.69 3.00
CA ARG A 45 -18.19 6.67 3.50
C ARG A 45 -18.69 7.64 2.43
N GLY A 46 -18.04 7.69 1.25
CA GLY A 46 -18.40 8.57 0.15
C GLY A 46 -17.88 10.02 0.29
N GLY A 47 -16.91 10.27 1.17
CA GLY A 47 -16.37 11.61 1.36
C GLY A 47 -15.18 11.65 2.33
N GLN A 48 -14.26 12.59 2.09
CA GLN A 48 -13.09 12.81 2.93
C GLN A 48 -13.52 13.38 4.30
N THR A 49 -13.09 12.75 5.39
CA THR A 49 -13.46 13.15 6.76
C THR A 49 -12.34 13.90 7.49
N ARG A 50 -11.10 13.76 7.03
CA ARG A 50 -9.92 14.48 7.55
C ARG A 50 -8.85 14.63 6.47
N ALA A 51 -7.89 15.53 6.68
CA ALA A 51 -6.66 15.53 5.90
C ALA A 51 -5.90 14.20 6.10
N HIS A 52 -5.34 13.65 5.02
CA HIS A 52 -4.45 12.48 5.04
C HIS A 52 -3.05 12.91 4.65
N GLY A 53 -2.06 12.48 5.44
CA GLY A 53 -0.64 12.80 5.22
C GLY A 53 0.09 11.78 4.35
N ASP A 54 -0.62 10.77 3.86
CA ASP A 54 -0.11 9.69 3.03
C ASP A 54 -1.22 9.08 2.16
N ILE A 55 -0.82 8.15 1.28
CA ILE A 55 -1.69 7.21 0.60
C ILE A 55 -1.15 5.81 0.87
N GLU A 56 -2.05 4.89 1.18
CA GLU A 56 -1.73 3.47 1.28
C GLU A 56 -2.49 2.72 0.20
N ILE A 57 -1.78 1.90 -0.56
CA ILE A 57 -2.36 0.96 -1.51
C ILE A 57 -1.96 -0.45 -1.09
N ALA A 58 -2.86 -1.40 -1.29
CA ALA A 58 -2.56 -2.80 -1.10
C ALA A 58 -2.59 -3.52 -2.45
N VAL A 59 -1.64 -4.44 -2.63
CA VAL A 59 -1.36 -5.16 -3.87
C VAL A 59 -0.98 -6.61 -3.57
N PRO A 60 -1.23 -7.58 -4.47
CA PRO A 60 -0.75 -8.94 -4.32
C PRO A 60 0.76 -8.97 -4.26
N ALA A 61 1.32 -9.66 -3.28
CA ALA A 61 2.77 -9.80 -3.09
C ALA A 61 3.48 -10.26 -4.37
N GLY A 62 2.96 -11.29 -5.05
CA GLY A 62 3.53 -11.80 -6.31
C GLY A 62 3.43 -10.82 -7.51
N ARG A 63 2.67 -9.73 -7.38
CA ARG A 63 2.53 -8.69 -8.41
C ARG A 63 3.20 -7.37 -8.03
N PHE A 64 3.75 -7.25 -6.82
CA PHE A 64 4.49 -6.07 -6.39
C PHE A 64 5.61 -5.65 -7.38
N PRO A 65 6.37 -6.55 -8.03
CA PRO A 65 7.37 -6.14 -9.02
C PRO A 65 6.80 -5.36 -10.22
N GLU A 66 5.55 -5.59 -10.61
CA GLU A 66 4.86 -4.81 -11.66
C GLU A 66 4.56 -3.39 -11.19
N VAL A 67 4.07 -3.26 -9.96
CA VAL A 67 3.76 -1.98 -9.33
C VAL A 67 5.04 -1.16 -9.18
N ARG A 68 6.10 -1.75 -8.62
CA ARG A 68 7.41 -1.09 -8.44
C ARG A 68 7.98 -0.52 -9.75
N ARG A 69 7.83 -1.25 -10.87
CA ARG A 69 8.30 -0.81 -12.20
C ARG A 69 7.61 0.47 -12.70
N SER A 70 6.42 0.80 -12.17
CA SER A 70 5.70 2.03 -12.53
C SER A 70 6.26 3.28 -11.82
N PHE A 71 7.24 3.10 -10.92
CA PHE A 71 7.79 4.15 -10.08
C PHE A 71 9.34 4.17 -10.10
N PRO A 72 9.99 4.37 -11.26
CA PRO A 72 11.45 4.27 -11.40
C PRO A 72 12.23 5.33 -10.60
N GLY A 73 11.58 6.43 -10.18
CA GLY A 73 12.19 7.49 -9.35
C GLY A 73 12.02 7.29 -7.84
N TYR A 74 11.46 6.15 -7.39
CA TYR A 74 11.16 5.90 -5.98
C TYR A 74 11.99 4.74 -5.43
N VAL A 75 12.48 4.91 -4.21
CA VAL A 75 13.01 3.82 -3.39
C VAL A 75 11.84 3.20 -2.61
N PHE A 76 11.83 1.88 -2.53
CA PHE A 76 10.80 1.13 -1.81
C PHE A 76 11.45 0.40 -0.65
N ASP A 77 11.25 0.93 0.55
CA ASP A 77 11.54 0.23 1.79
C ASP A 77 10.32 -0.60 2.21
N ALA A 78 10.54 -1.63 3.01
CA ALA A 78 9.44 -2.33 3.69
C ALA A 78 9.53 -2.08 5.20
N ALA A 79 8.37 -1.98 5.86
CA ALA A 79 8.26 -1.87 7.30
C ALA A 79 7.38 -3.00 7.84
N GLY A 80 7.75 -3.55 9.00
CA GLY A 80 7.04 -4.70 9.59
C GLY A 80 7.80 -5.28 10.78
N SER A 81 7.09 -5.85 11.75
CA SER A 81 7.68 -6.45 12.95
C SER A 81 8.68 -5.54 13.69
N GLY A 82 8.38 -4.24 13.75
CA GLY A 82 9.25 -3.22 14.37
C GLY A 82 10.57 -2.96 13.64
N ARG A 83 10.68 -3.35 12.36
CA ARG A 83 11.88 -3.21 11.52
C ARG A 83 11.58 -2.51 10.21
N ILE A 84 12.63 -1.95 9.62
CA ILE A 84 12.66 -1.41 8.26
C ILE A 84 13.68 -2.21 7.45
N TRP A 85 13.32 -2.61 6.25
CA TRP A 85 14.20 -3.19 5.24
C TRP A 85 14.37 -2.16 4.12
N GLU A 86 15.61 -1.73 3.86
CA GLU A 86 15.97 -0.73 2.83
C GLU A 86 15.69 -1.17 1.38
N ASP A 87 15.26 -2.42 1.20
CA ASP A 87 14.66 -2.90 -0.03
C ASP A 87 13.45 -3.76 0.32
N ALA A 88 12.27 -3.34 -0.14
CA ALA A 88 11.02 -4.04 0.07
C ALA A 88 11.04 -5.49 -0.43
N ALA A 89 11.89 -5.81 -1.43
CA ALA A 89 12.06 -7.19 -1.90
C ALA A 89 12.75 -8.11 -0.87
N SER A 90 13.43 -7.54 0.13
CA SER A 90 14.13 -8.26 1.19
C SER A 90 13.28 -8.52 2.44
N ALA A 91 12.08 -7.94 2.52
CA ALA A 91 11.19 -8.16 3.65
C ALA A 91 10.55 -9.57 3.59
N PRO A 92 10.30 -10.19 4.76
CA PRO A 92 9.65 -11.48 4.82
C PRO A 92 8.20 -11.38 4.35
N TYR A 93 7.77 -12.35 3.55
CA TYR A 93 6.36 -12.52 3.23
C TYR A 93 5.59 -13.13 4.42
N LEU A 94 4.26 -13.06 4.33
CA LEU A 94 3.37 -13.80 5.22
C LEU A 94 3.69 -15.30 5.20
N SER A 95 3.65 -15.93 6.38
CA SER A 95 3.73 -17.38 6.53
C SER A 95 2.54 -18.09 5.85
N PRO A 96 2.63 -19.39 5.55
CA PRO A 96 1.51 -20.15 5.01
C PRO A 96 0.22 -20.05 5.86
N GLU A 97 0.35 -20.04 7.19
CA GLU A 97 -0.76 -19.93 8.14
C GLU A 97 -1.39 -18.52 8.09
N GLN A 98 -0.55 -17.49 7.98
CA GLN A 98 -1.00 -16.11 7.81
C GLN A 98 -1.72 -15.93 6.47
N ARG A 99 -1.21 -16.51 5.37
CA ARG A 99 -1.88 -16.48 4.06
C ARG A 99 -3.22 -17.20 4.10
N THR A 100 -3.27 -18.38 4.72
CA THR A 100 -4.53 -19.12 4.91
C THR A 100 -5.55 -18.29 5.68
N SER A 101 -5.11 -17.60 6.73
CA SER A 101 -5.97 -16.70 7.52
C SER A 101 -6.46 -15.52 6.69
N LEU A 102 -5.59 -14.90 5.88
CA LEU A 102 -5.95 -13.81 4.98
C LEU A 102 -6.98 -14.25 3.94
N VAL A 103 -6.80 -15.40 3.30
CA VAL A 103 -7.75 -15.95 2.33
C VAL A 103 -9.13 -16.14 2.96
N ARG A 104 -9.20 -16.73 4.15
CA ARG A 104 -10.47 -16.91 4.88
C ARG A 104 -11.17 -15.58 5.19
N LEU A 105 -10.41 -14.55 5.55
CA LEU A 105 -10.96 -13.22 5.81
C LEU A 105 -11.47 -12.56 4.52
N LEU A 106 -10.71 -12.65 3.43
CA LEU A 106 -11.12 -12.13 2.13
C LEU A 106 -12.39 -12.81 1.65
N ASP A 107 -12.47 -14.14 1.72
CA ASP A 107 -13.67 -14.89 1.33
C ASP A 107 -14.89 -14.52 2.18
N ARG A 108 -14.69 -14.21 3.47
CA ARG A 108 -15.79 -13.79 4.35
C ARG A 108 -16.31 -12.39 4.02
N VAL A 109 -15.42 -11.44 3.70
CA VAL A 109 -15.77 -10.02 3.54
C VAL A 109 -16.12 -9.68 2.09
N ARG A 110 -15.41 -10.27 1.13
CA ARG A 110 -15.57 -10.08 -0.32
C ARG A 110 -15.34 -11.42 -1.04
N PRO A 111 -16.32 -12.34 -1.05
CA PRO A 111 -16.22 -13.57 -1.82
C PRO A 111 -15.82 -13.33 -3.28
N GLY A 112 -14.88 -14.11 -3.80
CA GLY A 112 -14.37 -13.94 -5.16
C GLY A 112 -13.39 -12.77 -5.34
N HIS A 113 -12.76 -12.30 -4.26
CA HIS A 113 -11.76 -11.24 -4.32
C HIS A 113 -10.64 -11.61 -5.33
N PRO A 114 -10.19 -10.68 -6.21
CA PRO A 114 -9.18 -10.98 -7.23
C PRO A 114 -7.84 -11.49 -6.69
N TRP A 115 -7.56 -11.28 -5.40
CA TRP A 115 -6.32 -11.71 -4.76
C TRP A 115 -6.36 -13.18 -4.31
N SER A 116 -7.56 -13.77 -4.16
CA SER A 116 -7.69 -15.17 -3.74
C SER A 116 -7.06 -16.15 -4.75
N ALA A 117 -6.90 -15.76 -6.01
CA ALA A 117 -6.28 -16.59 -7.04
C ALA A 117 -4.74 -16.65 -6.95
N GLY A 118 -4.11 -15.83 -6.10
CA GLY A 118 -2.65 -15.70 -6.02
C GLY A 118 -2.08 -15.61 -4.60
N LEU A 119 -2.88 -15.95 -3.58
CA LEU A 119 -2.51 -16.07 -2.17
C LEU A 119 -2.44 -17.54 -1.75
#